data_AF-A0A922ZCE4-F1
#
_entry.id   AF-A0A922ZCE4-F1
#
_cell.length_a   1.000
_cell.length_b   1.000
_cell.length_c   1.000
_cell.angle_alpha   90.00
_cell.angle_beta   90.00
_cell.angle_gamma   90.00
#
_symmetry.space_group_name_H-M   'P 1'
#
loop_
_entity.id
_entity.type
_entity.pdbx_description
1 polymer ?
#
loop_
_entity_poly.entity_id
_entity_poly.type
_entity_poly.pdbx_seq_one_letter_code
_entity_poly.pdbx_strand_id
1 'polypeptide(L)' 'MTQLTNIDISRQDYVDGVIFKLIQDLNPTKQPIEWNIEMIGDIRDTIEDWIVTKMNICTEKDFYPFMEEENGN' A
#
# COMPACT_ATOMS: atom_id res chain seq x y z
N MET A 1 14.48 12.71 -10.90
CA MET A 1 13.17 12.15 -10.45
C MET A 1 12.63 11.20 -11.50
N THR A 2 12.65 9.90 -11.22
CA THR A 2 12.12 8.85 -12.11
C THR A 2 10.62 8.68 -11.84
N GLN A 3 9.77 8.84 -12.85
CA GLN A 3 8.32 8.70 -12.70
C GLN A 3 7.91 7.23 -12.57
N LEU A 4 6.87 6.94 -11.78
CA LEU A 4 6.24 5.62 -11.74
C LEU A 4 5.67 5.22 -13.09
N THR A 5 5.81 3.95 -13.46
CA THR A 5 5.18 3.40 -14.66
C THR A 5 3.68 3.17 -14.42
N ASN A 6 2.92 2.98 -15.50
CA ASN A 6 1.50 2.59 -15.36
C ASN A 6 1.32 1.26 -14.62
N ILE A 7 2.31 0.36 -14.72
CA ILE A 7 2.30 -0.92 -14.01
C ILE A 7 2.47 -0.67 -12.50
N ASP A 8 3.39 0.22 -12.13
CA ASP A 8 3.62 0.60 -10.73
C ASP A 8 2.38 1.24 -10.11
N ILE A 9 1.76 2.19 -10.83
CA ILE A 9 0.51 2.84 -10.39
C ILE A 9 -0.60 1.80 -10.24
N SER A 10 -0.76 0.90 -11.22
CA SER A 10 -1.76 -0.19 -11.13
C SER A 10 -1.52 -1.11 -9.94
N ARG A 11 -0.25 -1.31 -9.55
CA ARG A 11 0.10 -2.09 -8.36
C ARG A 11 -0.25 -1.35 -7.07
N GLN A 12 0.04 -0.05 -6.99
CA GLN A 12 -0.37 0.79 -5.85
C GLN A 12 -1.89 0.77 -5.68
N ASP A 13 -2.64 1.05 -6.75
CA ASP A 13 -4.11 1.05 -6.75
C ASP A 13 -4.67 -0.30 -6.29
N TYR A 14 -4.05 -1.41 -6.71
CA TYR A 14 -4.43 -2.74 -6.28
C TYR A 14 -4.25 -2.92 -4.77
N VAL A 15 -3.09 -2.54 -4.22
CA VAL A 15 -2.78 -2.70 -2.79
C VAL A 15 -3.73 -1.86 -1.95
N ASP A 16 -3.88 -0.58 -2.28
CA ASP A 16 -4.80 0.32 -1.59
C ASP A 16 -6.24 -0.18 -1.64
N GLY A 17 -6.68 -0.70 -2.80
CA GLY A 17 -8.00 -1.29 -2.98
C GLY A 17 -8.24 -2.54 -2.13
N VAL A 18 -7.25 -3.44 -2.01
CA VAL A 18 -7.33 -4.64 -1.16
C VAL A 18 -7.39 -4.26 0.31
N ILE A 19 -6.60 -3.28 0.74
CA ILE A 19 -6.60 -2.78 2.11
C ILE A 19 -7.95 -2.14 2.44
N PHE A 20 -8.46 -1.28 1.55
CA PHE A 20 -9.77 -0.69 1.73
C PHE A 20 -10.88 -1.75 1.83
N LYS A 21 -10.82 -2.79 0.98
CA LYS A 21 -11.73 -3.92 1.07
C LYS A 21 -11.63 -4.64 2.43
N LEU A 22 -10.42 -4.88 2.94
CA LEU A 22 -10.22 -5.49 4.25
C LEU A 22 -10.87 -4.66 5.36
N ILE A 23 -10.73 -3.33 5.32
CA ILE A 23 -11.34 -2.41 6.29
C ILE A 23 -12.87 -2.54 6.26
N GLN A 24 -13.48 -2.56 5.07
CA GLN A 24 -14.92 -2.76 4.92
C GLN A 24 -15.36 -4.12 5.44
N ASP A 25 -14.64 -5.19 5.10
CA ASP A 25 -14.98 -6.56 5.48
C ASP A 25 -14.85 -6.79 7.00
N LEU A 26 -13.91 -6.11 7.67
CA LEU A 26 -13.74 -6.15 9.12
C LEU A 26 -14.70 -5.23 9.89
N ASN A 27 -15.32 -4.24 9.23
CA ASN A 27 -16.20 -3.27 9.89
C ASN A 27 -17.46 -3.94 10.45
N PRO A 28 -17.62 -4.05 11.79
CA PRO A 28 -18.74 -4.76 12.38
C PRO A 28 -20.08 -4.02 12.23
N THR A 29 -20.04 -2.71 11.96
CA THR A 29 -21.24 -1.86 11.84
C THR A 29 -21.98 -2.08 10.52
N LYS A 30 -21.30 -2.68 9.52
CA LYS A 30 -21.79 -2.87 8.14
C LYS A 30 -22.19 -1.57 7.42
N GLN A 31 -21.85 -0.41 7.99
CA GLN A 31 -22.02 0.86 7.32
C GLN A 31 -20.85 1.08 6.35
N PRO A 32 -21.10 1.60 5.13
CA PRO A 32 -20.00 1.91 4.22
C PRO A 32 -19.04 2.91 4.86
N ILE A 33 -17.75 2.58 4.88
CA ILE A 33 -16.68 3.53 5.20
C ILE A 33 -16.30 4.29 3.92
N GLU A 34 -16.06 5.59 3.99
CA GLU A 34 -15.61 6.36 2.84
C GLU A 34 -14.12 6.12 2.55
N TRP A 35 -13.73 6.25 1.29
CA TRP A 35 -12.32 6.14 0.90
C TRP A 35 -11.51 7.24 1.56
N ASN A 36 -10.52 6.86 2.38
CA ASN A 36 -9.58 7.77 3.01
C ASN A 36 -8.16 7.24 2.78
N ILE A 37 -7.39 7.93 1.93
CA ILE A 37 -6.05 7.49 1.52
C ILE A 37 -5.03 7.54 2.66
N GLU A 38 -5.18 8.45 3.62
CA GLU A 38 -4.28 8.54 4.79
C GLU A 38 -4.47 7.33 5.70
N MET A 39 -5.73 7.00 6.02
CA MET A 39 -6.06 5.79 6.79
C MET A 39 -5.61 4.51 6.07
N ILE A 40 -5.82 4.44 4.75
CA ILE A 40 -5.36 3.29 3.95
C ILE A 40 -3.84 3.20 4.00
N GLY A 41 -3.14 4.33 3.91
CA GLY A 41 -1.68 4.41 4.04
C GLY A 41 -1.18 3.91 5.39
N ASP A 42 -1.75 4.35 6.50
CA ASP A 42 -1.35 3.91 7.84
C ASP A 42 -1.47 2.39 8.02
N ILE A 43 -2.54 1.81 7.46
CA ILE A 43 -2.77 0.36 7.50
C ILE A 43 -1.82 -0.37 6.55
N ARG A 44 -1.58 0.19 5.36
CA ARG A 44 -0.60 -0.33 4.39
C ARG A 44 0.77 -0.45 5.03
N ASP A 45 1.26 0.60 5.69
CA ASP A 45 2.58 0.62 6.31
C ASP A 45 2.68 -0.45 7.42
N THR A 46 1.60 -0.67 8.17
CA THR A 46 1.52 -1.75 9.17
C THR A 46 1.60 -3.14 8.52
N ILE A 47 0.90 -3.34 7.39
CA ILE A 47 0.91 -4.61 6.65
C ILE A 47 2.28 -4.85 6.00
N GLU A 48 2.89 -3.80 5.46
CA GLU A 48 4.22 -3.81 4.87
C GLU A 48 5.28 -4.26 5.87
N ASP A 49 5.29 -3.72 7.09
CA ASP A 49 6.21 -4.15 8.15
C ASP A 49 6.10 -5.66 8.43
N TRP A 50 4.89 -6.22 8.39
CA TRP A 50 4.73 -7.66 8.53
C TRP A 50 5.24 -8.43 7.32
N ILE A 51 4.81 -8.08 6.11
CA ILE A 51 5.09 -8.85 4.90
C ILE A 51 6.56 -8.73 4.47
N VAL A 52 7.09 -7.52 4.49
CA VAL A 52 8.45 -7.19 4.03
C VAL A 52 9.45 -7.40 5.16
N THR A 53 9.28 -6.72 6.29
CA THR A 53 10.32 -6.72 7.35
C THR A 53 10.30 -8.00 8.17
N LYS A 54 9.14 -8.39 8.72
CA LYS A 54 9.05 -9.50 9.68
C LYS A 54 9.02 -10.88 9.02
N MET A 55 8.32 -11.00 7.90
CA MET A 55 8.16 -12.26 7.18
C MET A 55 9.13 -12.42 6.00
N ASN A 56 9.71 -11.33 5.51
CA ASN A 56 10.67 -11.33 4.39
C ASN A 56 10.13 -12.05 3.15
N ILE A 57 8.87 -11.79 2.78
CA ILE A 57 8.20 -12.44 1.64
C ILE A 57 8.61 -11.79 0.31
N CYS A 58 8.72 -10.45 0.29
CA CYS A 58 9.06 -9.67 -0.89
C CYS A 58 9.81 -8.40 -0.46
N THR A 59 10.30 -7.63 -1.44
CA THR A 59 10.88 -6.30 -1.15
C THR A 59 9.79 -5.25 -0.97
N GLU A 60 10.14 -4.09 -0.39
CA GLU A 60 9.24 -2.92 -0.28
C GLU A 60 8.69 -2.52 -1.66
N LYS A 61 9.57 -2.47 -2.67
CA LYS A 61 9.21 -2.09 -4.04
C LYS A 61 8.29 -3.09 -4.74
N ASP A 62 8.43 -4.38 -4.46
CA ASP A 62 7.50 -5.41 -4.96
C ASP A 62 6.12 -5.32 -4.28
N PHE A 63 6.11 -4.92 -3.01
CA PHE A 63 4.89 -4.72 -2.25
C PHE A 63 4.14 -3.48 -2.75
N TYR A 64 4.77 -2.30 -2.61
CA TYR A 64 4.22 -1.01 -2.97
C TYR A 64 5.30 -0.16 -3.66
N PRO A 65 5.32 -0.12 -5.01
CA PRO A 65 6.34 0.61 -5.75
C PRO A 65 6.39 2.09 -5.37
N PHE A 66 7.58 2.68 -5.27
CA PHE A 66 7.77 4.11 -5.00
C PHE A 66 8.88 4.70 -5.88
N MET A 67 8.90 6.03 -6.02
CA MET A 67 9.98 6.71 -6.71
C MET A 67 11.20 6.74 -5.80
N GLU A 68 12.34 6.26 -6.28
CA GLU A 68 13.62 6.47 -5.61
C GLU A 68 14.00 7.95 -5.73
N GLU A 69 14.28 8.61 -4.61
CA GLU A 69 14.97 9.89 -4.64
C GLU A 69 16.38 9.64 -5.19
N GLU A 70 16.78 10.36 -6.25
CA GLU A 70 18.17 10.36 -6.70
C GLU A 70 19.02 10.88 -5.55
N ASN A 71 19.64 9.98 -4.79
CA ASN A 71 20.73 10.33 -3.89
C ASN A 71 21.84 10.91 -4.76
N GLY A 72 21.90 12.25 -4.83
CA GLY A 72 23.00 12.97 -5.44
C GLY A 72 24.29 12.59 -4.74
N ASN A 73 25.10 11.77 -5.41
CA ASN A 73 26.47 11.47 -5.06
C ASN A 73 27.40 12.25 -5.99
#